data_AF-A0A914QJF0-F1
#
_entry.id   AF-A0A914QJF0-F1
#
_cell.length_a   1.000
_cell.length_b   1.000
_cell.length_c   1.000
_cell.angle_alpha   90.00
_cell.angle_beta   90.00
_cell.angle_gamma   90.00
#
_symmetry.space_group_name_H-M   'P 1'
#
loop_
_entity.id
_entity.type
_entity.pdbx_description
1 polymer ?
#
loop_
_entity_poly.entity_id
_entity_poly.type
_entity_poly.pdbx_seq_one_letter_code
_entity_poly.pdbx_strand_id
1 'polypeptide(L)'
;MDDPDVLKLQKMLTDIAQSKPPVSKATIVEVSKAALTAIRHFKHVVHLIEKFILKCKSYHKLFGVYMIDSIVRQAQKKFKHKDVFGPRFAVNLRQTLENALTCPAKERVCN
;
A
#
# COMPACT_ATOMS: atom_id res chain seq x y z
N MET A 1 -5.85 21.13 -1.49
CA MET A 1 -4.87 21.33 -0.40
C MET A 1 -4.18 20.01 -0.16
N ASP A 2 -2.95 19.88 -0.65
CA ASP A 2 -2.16 18.65 -0.51
C ASP A 2 -1.56 18.61 0.89
N ASP A 3 -2.09 17.72 1.73
CA ASP A 3 -1.58 17.50 3.08
C ASP A 3 -0.16 16.91 3.00
N PRO A 4 0.80 17.45 3.78
CA PRO A 4 2.20 17.06 3.68
C PRO A 4 2.44 15.57 3.99
N ASP A 5 1.61 14.96 4.85
CA ASP A 5 1.76 13.54 5.18
C ASP A 5 1.31 12.65 4.01
N VAL A 6 0.26 13.05 3.29
CA VAL A 6 -0.22 12.35 2.08
C VAL A 6 0.81 12.47 0.96
N LEU A 7 1.38 13.67 0.76
CA LEU A 7 2.42 13.89 -0.25
C LEU A 7 3.68 13.07 0.06
N LYS A 8 4.09 13.00 1.33
CA LYS A 8 5.21 12.16 1.78
C LYS A 8 4.97 10.69 1.44
N LEU A 9 3.78 10.16 1.74
CA LEU A 9 3.43 8.78 1.40
C LEU A 9 3.47 8.55 -0.11
N GLN A 10 2.90 9.46 -0.91
CA GLN A 10 2.89 9.36 -2.37
C GLN A 10 4.30 9.33 -2.95
N LYS A 11 5.21 10.17 -2.43
CA LYS A 11 6.62 10.17 -2.84
C LYS A 11 7.28 8.82 -2.55
N MET A 12 7.13 8.30 -1.32
CA MET A 12 7.69 7.00 -0.95
C MET A 12 7.19 5.86 -1.85
N LEU A 13 5.90 5.82 -2.18
CA LEU A 13 5.34 4.82 -3.08
C LEU A 13 5.88 4.93 -4.51
N THR A 14 6.13 6.15 -4.97
CA THR A 14 6.72 6.42 -6.29
C THR A 14 8.16 5.92 -6.35
N ASP A 15 8.96 6.23 -5.32
CA ASP A 15 10.35 5.79 -5.21
C ASP A 15 10.44 4.26 -5.18
N ILE A 16 9.53 3.60 -4.46
CA ILE A 16 9.44 2.13 -4.41
C ILE A 16 9.03 1.56 -5.77
N ALA A 17 8.09 2.19 -6.48
CA ALA A 17 7.68 1.71 -7.79
C ALA A 17 8.84 1.68 -8.81
N GLN A 18 9.83 2.55 -8.63
CA GLN A 18 11.01 2.67 -9.49
C GLN A 18 12.19 1.81 -9.02
N SER A 19 12.24 1.42 -7.74
CA SER A 19 13.35 0.64 -7.21
C SER A 19 13.36 -0.80 -7.73
N LYS A 20 14.54 -1.43 -7.75
CA LYS A 20 14.66 -2.86 -8.04
C LYS A 20 14.47 -3.63 -6.73
N PRO A 21 13.77 -4.78 -6.74
CA PRO A 21 13.69 -5.65 -5.58
C PRO A 21 15.08 -6.10 -5.11
N PRO A 22 15.26 -6.44 -3.82
CA PRO A 22 14.21 -6.59 -2.81
C PRO A 22 13.86 -5.27 -2.10
N VAL A 23 12.57 -5.06 -1.85
CA VAL A 23 12.15 -3.96 -0.97
C VAL A 23 12.35 -4.37 0.48
N SER A 24 13.00 -3.53 1.27
CA SER A 24 13.36 -3.86 2.64
C SER A 24 12.15 -3.89 3.58
N LYS A 25 12.24 -4.71 4.64
CA LYS A 25 11.25 -4.69 5.74
C LYS A 25 11.15 -3.31 6.40
N ALA A 26 12.26 -2.59 6.52
CA ALA A 26 12.28 -1.24 7.08
C ALA A 26 11.39 -0.29 6.28
N THR A 27 11.45 -0.38 4.94
CA THR A 27 10.60 0.41 4.03
C THR A 27 9.11 0.14 4.26
N ILE A 28 8.70 -1.12 4.43
CA ILE A 28 7.29 -1.46 4.75
C ILE A 28 6.85 -0.76 6.04
N VAL A 29 7.70 -0.82 7.07
CA VAL A 29 7.41 -0.22 8.37
C VAL A 29 7.30 1.30 8.25
N GLU A 30 8.19 1.95 7.50
CA GLU A 30 8.15 3.40 7.27
C GLU A 30 6.89 3.84 6.53
N VAL A 31 6.53 3.14 5.45
CA VAL A 31 5.28 3.41 4.70
C VAL A 31 4.08 3.28 5.63
N SER A 32 4.06 2.24 6.46
CA SER A 32 2.96 2.01 7.40
C SER A 32 2.86 3.12 8.45
N LYS A 33 4.00 3.60 8.96
CA LYS A 33 4.04 4.75 9.87
C LYS A 33 3.51 6.01 9.20
N ALA A 34 3.93 6.31 7.98
CA ALA A 34 3.46 7.46 7.21
C ALA A 34 1.95 7.40 6.92
N ALA A 35 1.43 6.21 6.62
CA ALA A 35 -0.01 6.01 6.45
C ALA A 35 -0.79 6.32 7.75
N LEU A 36 -0.28 5.91 8.91
CA LEU A 36 -0.91 6.14 10.21
C LEU A 36 -0.82 7.59 10.68
N THR A 37 0.19 8.36 10.26
CA THR A 37 0.25 9.81 10.54
C THR A 37 -0.77 10.57 9.70
N ALA A 38 -0.96 10.17 8.43
CA ALA A 38 -1.95 10.72 7.51
C ALA A 38 -3.41 10.24 7.78
N ILE A 39 -3.76 9.81 8.99
CA ILE A 39 -5.08 9.23 9.31
C ILE A 39 -6.25 10.17 8.97
N ARG A 40 -6.07 11.50 9.07
CA ARG A 40 -7.09 12.48 8.70
C ARG A 40 -7.54 12.34 7.24
N HIS A 41 -6.64 11.85 6.38
CA HIS A 41 -6.86 11.63 4.95
C HIS A 41 -6.84 10.13 4.60
N PHE A 42 -7.30 9.26 5.51
CA PHE A 42 -7.27 7.79 5.33
C PHE A 42 -7.84 7.31 3.98
N LYS A 43 -8.86 7.98 3.43
CA LYS A 43 -9.41 7.65 2.10
C LYS A 43 -8.37 7.84 0.99
N HIS A 44 -7.60 8.93 1.02
CA HIS A 44 -6.53 9.19 0.06
C HIS A 44 -5.38 8.21 0.25
N VAL A 45 -5.00 7.92 1.49
CA VAL A 45 -3.97 6.92 1.82
C VAL A 45 -4.34 5.56 1.22
N VAL A 46 -5.55 5.07 1.47
CA VAL A 46 -6.03 3.79 0.92
C VAL A 46 -6.01 3.82 -0.61
N HIS A 47 -6.53 4.90 -1.22
CA HIS A 47 -6.53 5.03 -2.68
C HIS A 47 -5.11 4.99 -3.27
N LEU A 48 -4.12 5.63 -2.64
CA LEU A 48 -2.73 5.61 -3.10
C LEU A 48 -2.14 4.20 -3.06
N ILE A 49 -2.41 3.42 -2.02
CA ILE A 49 -1.94 2.03 -1.89
C ILE A 49 -2.63 1.11 -2.92
N GLU A 50 -3.95 1.24 -3.10
CA GLU A 50 -4.71 0.49 -4.12
C GLU A 50 -4.20 0.80 -5.53
N LYS A 51 -3.96 2.09 -5.82
CA LYS A 51 -3.40 2.55 -7.08
C LYS A 51 -1.97 2.06 -7.30
N PHE A 52 -1.15 2.02 -6.26
CA PHE A 52 0.19 1.43 -6.32
C PHE A 52 0.08 -0.04 -6.73
N ILE A 53 -0.76 -0.85 -6.06
CA ILE A 53 -0.94 -2.27 -6.39
C ILE A 53 -1.42 -2.43 -7.82
N LEU A 54 -2.36 -1.60 -8.29
CA LEU A 54 -2.85 -1.66 -9.66
C LEU A 54 -1.74 -1.42 -10.69
N LYS A 55 -0.89 -0.40 -10.47
CA LYS A 55 0.08 0.09 -11.47
C LYS A 55 1.49 -0.48 -11.33
N CYS A 56 1.85 -1.07 -10.18
CA CYS A 56 3.19 -1.58 -9.97
C CYS A 56 3.46 -2.84 -10.81
N LYS A 57 4.75 -3.12 -11.04
CA LYS A 57 5.21 -4.35 -11.71
C LYS A 57 4.91 -5.57 -10.85
N SER A 58 4.82 -6.76 -11.45
CA SER A 58 4.40 -8.01 -10.77
C SER A 58 5.24 -8.31 -9.54
N TYR A 59 6.54 -8.06 -9.61
CA TYR A 59 7.45 -8.28 -8.49
C TYR A 59 7.23 -7.35 -7.28
N HIS A 60 6.46 -6.26 -7.45
CA HIS A 60 6.05 -5.36 -6.36
C HIS A 60 4.62 -5.60 -5.86
N LYS A 61 3.86 -6.51 -6.47
CA LYS A 61 2.47 -6.79 -6.08
C LYS A 61 2.40 -7.39 -4.68
N LEU A 62 3.27 -8.35 -4.39
CA LEU A 62 3.40 -8.97 -3.06
C LEU A 62 3.74 -7.91 -2.00
N PHE A 63 4.64 -6.99 -2.34
CA PHE A 63 4.99 -5.87 -1.48
C PHE A 63 3.78 -4.98 -1.18
N GLY A 64 2.94 -4.70 -2.18
CA GLY A 64 1.67 -4.00 -2.00
C GLY A 64 0.73 -4.67 -1.00
N VAL A 65 0.57 -5.98 -1.07
CA VAL A 65 -0.25 -6.74 -0.10
C VAL A 65 0.33 -6.66 1.31
N TYR A 66 1.67 -6.77 1.45
CA TYR A 66 2.33 -6.61 2.75
C TYR A 66 2.18 -5.20 3.34
N MET A 67 2.09 -4.17 2.51
CA MET A 67 1.80 -2.82 2.99
C MET A 67 0.39 -2.72 3.58
N ILE A 68 -0.63 -3.23 2.89
CA ILE A 68 -2.02 -3.26 3.40
C ILE A 68 -2.05 -3.95 4.76
N ASP A 69 -1.45 -5.14 4.82
CA ASP A 69 -1.39 -5.95 6.02
C ASP A 69 -0.75 -5.21 7.19
N SER A 70 0.44 -4.64 6.97
CA SER A 70 1.18 -3.89 7.97
C SER A 70 0.41 -2.65 8.46
N ILE A 71 -0.25 -1.91 7.55
CA ILE A 71 -1.07 -0.75 7.90
C ILE A 71 -2.26 -1.17 8.75
N VAL A 72 -3.02 -2.18 8.33
CA VAL A 72 -4.22 -2.63 9.07
C VAL A 72 -3.84 -3.17 10.45
N ARG A 73 -2.81 -4.01 10.56
CA ARG A 73 -2.36 -4.53 11.87
C ARG A 73 -1.91 -3.41 12.81
N GLN A 74 -1.14 -2.44 12.30
CA GLN A 74 -0.67 -1.34 13.13
C GLN A 74 -1.78 -0.35 13.48
N ALA A 75 -2.72 -0.10 12.56
CA ALA A 75 -3.89 0.72 12.79
C ALA A 75 -4.79 0.10 13.87
N GLN A 76 -5.09 -1.19 13.77
CA GLN A 76 -5.86 -1.90 14.80
C GLN A 76 -5.14 -1.88 16.15
N LYS A 77 -3.83 -2.11 16.19
CA LYS A 77 -3.06 -2.03 17.44
C LYS A 77 -3.11 -0.63 18.07
N LYS A 78 -3.01 0.43 17.26
CA LYS A 78 -2.93 1.82 17.73
C LYS A 78 -4.31 2.42 18.05
N PHE A 79 -5.30 2.16 17.21
CA PHE A 79 -6.62 2.81 17.24
C PHE A 79 -7.73 1.88 17.75
N LYS A 80 -7.49 0.56 17.87
CA LYS A 80 -8.44 -0.45 18.36
C LYS A 80 -9.78 -0.35 17.61
N HIS A 81 -10.87 -0.10 18.32
CA HIS A 81 -12.22 0.04 17.75
C HIS A 81 -12.42 1.29 16.88
N LYS A 82 -11.45 2.23 16.85
CA LYS A 82 -11.47 3.43 16.01
C LYS A 82 -10.67 3.25 14.71
N ASP A 83 -10.30 2.02 14.34
CA ASP A 83 -9.61 1.76 13.08
C ASP A 83 -10.51 2.10 11.88
N VAL A 84 -10.03 3.03 11.06
CA VAL A 84 -10.67 3.45 9.80
C VAL A 84 -10.06 2.78 8.57
N PHE A 85 -8.88 2.16 8.70
CA PHE A 85 -8.16 1.56 7.57
C PHE A 85 -8.74 0.20 7.21
N GLY A 86 -8.94 -0.69 8.19
CA GLY A 86 -9.50 -2.02 7.96
C GLY A 86 -10.83 -1.97 7.19
N PRO A 87 -11.86 -1.26 7.70
CA PRO A 87 -13.13 -1.11 7.00
C PRO A 87 -13.01 -0.45 5.63
N ARG A 88 -12.06 0.48 5.46
CA ARG A 88 -11.89 1.19 4.17
C ARG A 88 -11.26 0.31 3.10
N PHE A 89 -10.23 -0.48 3.44
CA PHE A 89 -9.65 -1.45 2.52
C PHE A 89 -10.65 -2.57 2.17
N ALA A 90 -11.49 -2.98 3.12
CA ALA A 90 -12.47 -4.04 2.89
C ALA A 90 -13.45 -3.74 1.74
N VAL A 91 -13.77 -2.46 1.49
CA VAL A 91 -14.68 -2.03 0.41
C VAL A 91 -14.22 -2.51 -0.97
N ASN A 92 -12.91 -2.43 -1.24
CA ASN A 92 -12.33 -2.77 -2.54
C ASN A 92 -11.40 -4.00 -2.45
N LEU A 93 -11.39 -4.73 -1.33
CA LEU A 93 -10.38 -5.75 -1.06
C LEU A 93 -10.33 -6.83 -2.15
N ARG A 94 -11.50 -7.29 -2.64
CA ARG A 94 -11.58 -8.27 -3.73
C ARG A 94 -10.85 -7.77 -4.97
N GLN A 95 -11.19 -6.58 -5.44
CA GLN A 95 -10.57 -5.98 -6.62
C GLN A 95 -9.07 -5.74 -6.42
N THR A 96 -8.67 -5.28 -5.23
CA THR A 96 -7.27 -5.04 -4.88
C THR A 96 -6.46 -6.34 -4.89
N LEU A 97 -7.03 -7.44 -4.39
CA LEU A 97 -6.40 -8.76 -4.42
C LEU A 97 -6.34 -9.33 -5.83
N GLU A 98 -7.39 -9.21 -6.63
CA GLU A 98 -7.36 -9.58 -8.05
C GLU A 98 -6.23 -8.84 -8.78
N ASN A 99 -6.09 -7.53 -8.55
CA ASN A 99 -5.02 -6.73 -9.12
C ASN A 99 -3.62 -7.14 -8.61
N ALA A 100 -3.52 -7.65 -7.37
CA ALA A 100 -2.29 -8.14 -6.78
C ALA A 100 -1.88 -9.52 -7.35
N LEU A 101 -2.86 -10.39 -7.61
CA LEU A 101 -2.66 -11.74 -8.10
C LEU A 101 -2.52 -11.81 -9.62
N THR A 102 -2.99 -10.78 -10.33
CA THR A 102 -2.87 -10.71 -11.79
C THR A 102 -1.48 -10.20 -12.18
N CYS A 103 -0.62 -11.12 -12.60
CA CYS A 103 0.62 -10.78 -13.29
C CYS A 103 0.31 -10.51 -14.77
N PRO A 104 0.65 -9.33 -15.33
CA PRO A 104 0.53 -9.09 -16.76
C PRO A 104 1.33 -10.15 -17.53
N ALA A 105 0.74 -10.70 -18.60
CA ALA A 105 1.38 -11.75 -19.41
C ALA A 105 2.80 -11.37 -19.90
N LYS A 106 3.06 -10.06 -20.06
CA LYS A 106 4.35 -9.47 -20.48
C LYS A 106 5.49 -9.64 -19.45
N GLU A 107 5.18 -10.00 -18.21
CA GLU A 107 6.17 -10.27 -17.15
C GLU A 107 6.32 -11.76 -16.82
N ARG A 108 5.58 -12.64 -17.53
CA ARG A 108 5.84 -14.08 -17.51
C ARG A 108 7.07 -14.38 -18.37
N VAL A 109 8.25 -14.06 -17.86
CA VAL A 109 9.47 -14.70 -18.35
C VAL A 109 9.48 -16.08 -17.71
N CYS A 110 8.92 -17.05 -18.45
CA CYS A 110 9.25 -18.45 -18.23
C CYS A 110 10.74 -18.59 -18.54
N ASN A 111 11.57 -18.76 -17.51
CA ASN A 111 12.84 -19.46 -17.61
C ASN A 111 12.64 -20.85 -17.02
#